data_AF-A0A2V7Y9D9-F1
#
_entry.id   AF-A0A2V7Y9D9-F1
#
_cell.length_a   1.000
_cell.length_b   1.000
_cell.length_c   1.000
_cell.angle_alpha   90.00
_cell.angle_beta   90.00
_cell.angle_gamma   90.00
#
_symmetry.space_group_name_H-M   'P 1'
#
loop_
_entity.id
_entity.type
_entity.pdbx_description
1 polymer ?
#
loop_
_entity_poly.entity_id
_entity_poly.type
_entity_poly.pdbx_seq_one_letter_code
_entity_poly.pdbx_strand_id
1 'polypeptide(L)'
;MRAYIVFAGSGPLLLLSTYPKLTDERMVSKLRYKGIDKFIAYEVDLAAARERYGDSFDNVARDLDGVEDMRVLDFNGHQIMANFSLKALGDPIKYGE
;
A
#
# COMPACT_ATOMS: atom_id res chain seq x y z
N MET A 1 -1.70 11.72 2.16
CA MET A 1 -1.62 10.26 2.35
C MET A 1 -2.18 9.58 1.12
N ARG A 2 -1.63 8.42 0.74
CA ARG A 2 -2.03 7.59 -0.40
C ARG A 2 -2.12 6.13 0.03
N ALA A 3 -2.92 5.33 -0.68
CA ALA A 3 -3.07 3.91 -0.43
C ALA A 3 -2.58 3.10 -1.63
N TYR A 4 -1.84 2.02 -1.37
CA TYR A 4 -1.25 1.18 -2.41
C TYR A 4 -1.49 -0.30 -2.11
N ILE A 5 -1.92 -1.06 -3.12
CA ILE A 5 -1.79 -2.51 -3.10
C ILE A 5 -0.46 -2.85 -3.77
N VAL A 6 0.43 -3.51 -3.05
CA VAL A 6 1.75 -3.95 -3.52
C VAL A 6 1.77 -5.46 -3.63
N PHE A 7 1.87 -5.97 -4.84
CA PHE A 7 2.03 -7.39 -5.15
C PHE A 7 3.52 -7.75 -5.12
N ALA A 8 3.93 -8.45 -4.06
CA ALA A 8 5.26 -9.00 -3.89
C ALA A 8 5.24 -10.54 -3.95
N GLY A 9 6.42 -11.19 -3.93
CA GLY A 9 6.53 -12.65 -4.04
C GLY A 9 5.77 -13.43 -2.96
N SER A 10 5.56 -12.84 -1.78
CA SER A 10 4.79 -13.44 -0.67
C SER A 10 3.27 -13.21 -0.76
N GLY A 11 2.80 -12.41 -1.73
CA GLY A 11 1.40 -12.00 -1.86
C GLY A 11 1.20 -10.48 -1.79
N PRO A 12 -0.06 -10.01 -1.92
CA PRO A 12 -0.37 -8.59 -1.87
C PRO A 12 -0.33 -8.04 -0.45
N LEU A 13 0.14 -6.79 -0.34
CA LEU A 13 0.13 -5.96 0.86
C LEU A 13 -0.67 -4.69 0.58
N LEU A 14 -1.48 -4.25 1.52
CA LEU A 14 -2.13 -2.95 1.46
C LEU A 14 -1.35 -1.98 2.36
N LEU A 15 -0.87 -0.88 1.78
CA LEU A 15 -0.02 0.11 2.43
C LEU A 15 -0.70 1.47 2.46
N LEU A 16 -0.51 2.20 3.55
CA LEU A 16 -0.71 3.65 3.61
C LEU A 16 0.65 4.35 3.60
N SER A 17 0.76 5.44 2.86
CA SER A 17 2.01 6.20 2.73
C SER A 17 1.74 7.70 2.70
N THR A 18 2.60 8.47 3.37
CA THR A 18 2.62 9.93 3.27
C THR A 18 3.62 10.44 2.25
N TYR A 19 4.44 9.56 1.64
CA TYR A 19 5.36 9.94 0.58
C TYR A 19 4.64 10.40 -0.70
N PRO A 20 5.26 11.28 -1.52
CA PRO A 20 4.63 11.83 -2.71
C PRO A 20 4.25 10.79 -3.78
N LYS A 21 4.97 9.67 -3.84
CA LYS A 21 4.75 8.58 -4.80
C LYS A 21 5.33 7.26 -4.26
N LEU A 22 4.82 6.14 -4.77
CA LEU A 22 5.31 4.80 -4.40
C LEU A 22 6.80 4.60 -4.69
N THR A 23 7.30 5.20 -5.77
CA THR A 23 8.70 5.11 -6.21
C THR A 23 9.60 6.20 -5.62
N ASP A 24 9.19 6.84 -4.52
CA ASP A 24 10.07 7.70 -3.74
C ASP A 24 11.16 6.83 -3.10
N GLU A 25 12.43 7.19 -3.24
CA GLU A 25 13.55 6.39 -2.74
C GLU A 25 13.45 6.09 -1.23
N ARG A 26 12.85 6.99 -0.44
CA ARG A 26 12.63 6.79 1.00
C ARG A 26 11.60 5.68 1.25
N MET A 27 10.54 5.64 0.44
CA MET A 27 9.52 4.59 0.49
C MET A 27 10.08 3.26 0.03
N VAL A 28 10.74 3.26 -1.12
CA VAL A 28 11.31 2.05 -1.72
C VAL A 28 12.38 1.45 -0.82
N SER A 29 13.24 2.26 -0.19
CA SER A 29 14.26 1.76 0.74
C SER A 29 13.64 1.00 1.92
N LYS A 30 12.45 1.43 2.41
CA LYS A 30 11.70 0.70 3.44
C LYS A 30 11.13 -0.63 2.94
N LEU A 31 10.69 -0.71 1.68
CA LEU A 31 10.26 -1.95 1.04
C LEU A 31 11.44 -2.92 0.84
N ARG A 32 12.59 -2.43 0.36
CA ARG A 32 13.83 -3.22 0.24
C ARG A 32 14.30 -3.77 1.59
N TYR A 33 14.23 -2.97 2.66
CA TYR A 33 14.55 -3.43 4.02
C TYR A 33 13.64 -4.59 4.48
N LYS A 34 12.43 -4.70 3.91
CA LYS A 34 11.50 -5.82 4.12
C LYS A 34 11.69 -6.99 3.14
N GLY A 35 12.76 -6.97 2.33
CA GLY A 35 13.05 -7.98 1.31
C GLY A 35 12.19 -7.86 0.04
N ILE A 36 11.56 -6.70 -0.19
CA ILE A 36 10.73 -6.45 -1.36
C ILE A 36 11.53 -5.59 -2.35
N ASP A 37 12.36 -6.25 -3.16
CA ASP A 37 13.20 -5.60 -4.17
C ASP A 37 12.49 -5.38 -5.51
N LYS A 38 11.46 -6.18 -5.80
CA LYS A 38 10.65 -6.09 -7.02
C LYS A 38 9.18 -6.24 -6.67
N PHE A 39 8.34 -5.44 -7.32
CA PHE A 39 6.89 -5.49 -7.12
C PHE A 39 6.11 -4.90 -8.30
N ILE A 40 4.85 -5.28 -8.38
CA ILE A 40 3.81 -4.57 -9.14
C ILE A 40 2.87 -3.97 -8.12
N ALA A 41 2.45 -2.73 -8.31
CA ALA A 41 1.56 -2.08 -7.39
C ALA A 41 0.53 -1.22 -8.08
N TYR A 42 -0.54 -0.91 -7.35
CA TYR A 42 -1.63 -0.07 -7.82
C TYR A 42 -1.98 0.92 -6.73
N GLU A 43 -2.11 2.19 -7.09
CA GLU A 43 -2.75 3.17 -6.22
C GLU A 43 -4.25 2.85 -6.15
N VAL A 44 -4.79 2.84 -4.93
CA VAL A 44 -6.22 2.60 -4.70
C VAL A 44 -6.84 3.80 -4.04
N ASP A 45 -8.16 3.96 -4.24
CA ASP A 45 -8.91 5.06 -3.66
C ASP A 45 -8.84 5.03 -2.12
N LEU A 46 -8.44 6.16 -1.54
CA LEU A 46 -8.20 6.27 -0.09
C LEU A 46 -9.51 6.21 0.69
N ALA A 47 -10.59 6.79 0.16
CA ALA A 47 -11.90 6.77 0.82
C ALA A 47 -12.45 5.34 0.86
N ALA A 48 -12.30 4.59 -0.24
CA ALA A 48 -12.70 3.19 -0.32
C ALA A 48 -11.85 2.30 0.59
N ALA A 49 -10.56 2.58 0.76
CA ALA A 49 -9.72 1.89 1.75
C ALA A 49 -10.20 2.17 3.18
N ARG A 50 -10.56 3.43 3.50
CA ARG A 50 -11.10 3.79 4.80
C ARG A 50 -12.45 3.13 5.08
N GLU A 51 -13.37 3.15 4.12
CA GLU A 51 -14.69 2.52 4.22
C GLU A 51 -14.58 1.01 4.52
N ARG A 52 -13.66 0.32 3.85
CA ARG A 52 -13.52 -1.15 3.98
C ARG A 52 -12.79 -1.59 5.24
N TYR A 53 -11.88 -0.78 5.79
CA TYR A 53 -11.02 -1.16 6.92
C TYR A 53 -11.34 -0.43 8.24
N GLY A 54 -12.19 0.60 8.20
CA GLY A 54 -12.74 1.28 9.38
C GLY A 54 -11.67 1.66 10.41
N ASP A 55 -11.83 1.19 11.64
CA ASP A 55 -10.92 1.48 12.76
C ASP A 55 -9.46 1.09 12.48
N SER A 56 -9.22 0.02 11.71
CA SER A 56 -7.86 -0.38 11.35
C SER A 56 -7.20 0.68 10.47
N PHE A 57 -7.96 1.27 9.54
CA PHE A 57 -7.49 2.39 8.74
C PHE A 57 -7.22 3.60 9.64
N ASP A 58 -8.17 3.98 10.51
CA ASP A 58 -8.05 5.19 11.32
C ASP A 58 -6.88 5.13 12.30
N ASN A 59 -6.59 3.95 12.87
CA ASN A 59 -5.41 3.75 13.72
C ASN A 59 -4.10 3.90 12.94
N VAL A 60 -3.99 3.25 11.77
CA VAL A 60 -2.77 3.34 10.94
C VAL A 60 -2.58 4.74 10.36
N ALA A 61 -3.66 5.42 9.99
CA ALA A 61 -3.64 6.80 9.52
C ALA A 61 -3.16 7.77 10.61
N ARG A 62 -3.57 7.55 11.87
CA ARG A 62 -3.11 8.34 13.01
C ARG A 62 -1.60 8.19 13.25
N ASP A 63 -1.06 6.98 13.10
CA ASP A 63 0.39 6.73 13.21
C ASP A 63 1.21 7.46 12.12
N LEU A 64 0.57 7.82 11.01
CA LEU A 64 1.18 8.54 9.89
C LEU A 64 0.94 10.05 9.96
N ASP A 65 0.17 10.54 10.92
CA ASP A 65 -0.16 11.96 11.02
C ASP A 65 1.08 12.79 11.39
N GLY A 66 1.38 13.82 10.58
CA GLY A 66 2.56 14.67 10.76
C GLY A 66 3.92 14.01 10.49
N VAL A 67 3.98 12.77 9.98
CA VAL A 67 5.24 12.04 9.74
C VAL A 67 5.34 11.56 8.29
N GLU A 68 6.51 11.71 7.67
CA GLU A 68 6.84 11.11 6.38
C GLU A 68 7.24 9.63 6.53
N ASP A 69 6.27 8.71 6.44
CA ASP A 69 6.48 7.27 6.59
C ASP A 69 5.47 6.46 5.76
N MET A 70 5.61 5.13 5.81
CA MET A 70 4.63 4.14 5.35
C MET A 70 4.25 3.19 6.48
N ARG A 71 3.02 2.68 6.43
CA ARG A 71 2.54 1.61 7.30
C ARG A 71 1.77 0.56 6.50
N VAL A 72 1.85 -0.69 6.95
CA VAL A 72 1.04 -1.78 6.40
C VAL A 72 -0.34 -1.68 7.04
N LEU A 73 -1.38 -1.54 6.22
CA LEU A 73 -2.77 -1.57 6.64
C LEU A 73 -3.30 -3.01 6.70
N ASP A 74 -2.94 -3.83 5.72
CA ASP A 74 -3.29 -5.24 5.69
C ASP A 74 -2.17 -6.06 5.01
N PHE A 75 -1.95 -7.26 5.52
CA PHE A 75 -1.02 -8.25 4.97
C PHE A 75 -1.71 -9.59 4.64
N ASN A 76 -3.01 -9.72 4.93
CA ASN A 76 -3.81 -10.87 4.54
C ASN A 76 -4.24 -10.75 3.08
N GLY A 77 -3.47 -11.38 2.20
CA GLY A 77 -3.70 -11.30 0.76
C GLY A 77 -5.09 -11.74 0.31
N HIS A 78 -5.72 -12.71 0.99
CA HIS A 78 -7.09 -13.13 0.66
C HIS A 78 -8.10 -12.02 0.92
N GLN A 79 -7.99 -11.33 2.06
CA GLN A 79 -8.87 -10.22 2.42
C GLN A 79 -8.68 -9.03 1.49
N ILE A 80 -7.43 -8.67 1.17
CA ILE A 80 -7.12 -7.61 0.22
C ILE A 80 -7.76 -7.90 -1.14
N MET A 81 -7.59 -9.11 -1.66
CA MET A 81 -8.13 -9.49 -2.97
C MET A 81 -9.66 -9.57 -3.00
N ALA A 82 -10.31 -9.88 -1.86
CA ALA A 82 -11.77 -9.85 -1.75
C ALA A 82 -12.33 -8.41 -1.69
N ASN A 83 -11.57 -7.49 -1.09
CA ASN A 83 -11.99 -6.12 -0.85
C ASN A 83 -11.80 -5.19 -2.06
N PHE A 84 -10.89 -5.51 -2.99
CA PHE A 84 -10.59 -4.65 -4.13
C PHE A 84 -10.81 -5.37 -5.47
N SER A 85 -11.64 -4.77 -6.33
CA SER A 85 -11.85 -5.27 -7.69
C SER A 85 -10.63 -4.96 -8.56
N LEU A 86 -10.03 -6.01 -9.15
CA LEU A 86 -8.93 -5.86 -10.12
C LEU A 86 -9.32 -5.02 -11.34
N LYS A 87 -10.60 -5.02 -11.72
CA LYS A 87 -11.12 -4.22 -12.85
C LYS A 87 -11.16 -2.72 -12.55
N ALA A 88 -11.15 -2.35 -11.28
CA ALA A 88 -11.18 -0.96 -10.83
C ALA A 88 -9.77 -0.41 -10.53
N LEU A 89 -8.73 -1.24 -10.63
CA LEU A 89 -7.36 -0.78 -10.48
C LEU A 89 -6.94 0.02 -11.71
N GLY A 90 -6.24 1.12 -11.49
CA GLY A 90 -5.67 1.95 -12.55
C GLY A 90 -4.42 1.35 -13.17
N ASP A 91 -3.53 2.21 -13.67
CA ASP A 91 -2.30 1.77 -14.29
C ASP A 91 -1.33 1.13 -13.27
N PRO A 92 -0.66 0.02 -13.65
CA PRO A 92 0.30 -0.63 -12.78
C PRO A 92 1.57 0.20 -12.63
N ILE A 93 2.05 0.31 -11.39
CA ILE A 93 3.38 0.78 -11.05
C ILE A 93 4.29 -0.44 -10.97
N LYS A 94 5.29 -0.51 -11.85
CA LYS A 94 6.30 -1.59 -11.86
C LYS A 94 7.60 -1.07 -11.27
N TYR A 95 8.21 -1.83 -10.36
CA TYR A 95 9.48 -1.48 -9.75
C TYR A 95 10.39 -2.71 -9.64
N GLY A 96 11.67 -2.52 -9.91
CA GLY A 96 12.70 -3.56 -9.96
C GLY A 96 12.94 -4.09 -11.38
N GLU A 97 14.19 -4.45 -11.65
CA GLU A 97 14.66 -5.13 -12.88
C GLU A 97 14.42 -6.63 -12.81
#